data_AF-A0A419A598-F1
#
_entry.id   AF-A0A419A598-F1
#
_cell.length_a   1.000
_cell.length_b   1.000
_cell.length_c   1.000
_cell.angle_alpha   90.00
_cell.angle_beta   90.00
_cell.angle_gamma   90.00
#
_symmetry.space_group_name_H-M   'P 1'
#
loop_
_entity.id
_entity.type
_entity.pdbx_description
1 polymer ?
#
loop_
_entity_poly.entity_id
_entity_poly.type
_entity_poly.pdbx_seq_one_letter_code
_entity_poly.pdbx_strand_id
1 'polypeptide(L)'
;MGVAPNDVLNVRMGPGTNYPVIETFAHDERNLQQITCVPFYTMAHFSAMTEAELDALPPRWCLMRTADLTKAGWVAQRYLIADFDEEILFGDGEPQEVMDVEKILPAPTTGAQAWSDTDLVEHARGLVAALYEYDNPALGQSHLDPAAPDVFFSTEFREALRSRPPGADLLIGAQDFQGRVSEPVPDPDQPMFRGMITINVEVENFGQTHTAVFRLRGDTTRPDAPLRIFRIEHDGWSYP
;
A
#
# COMPACT_ATOMS: atom_id res chain seq x y z
N MET A 1 6.15 12.54 -5.76
CA MET A 1 7.28 13.41 -5.34
C MET A 1 8.45 12.49 -5.12
N GLY A 2 9.42 12.47 -6.04
CA GLY A 2 10.60 11.62 -5.94
C GLY A 2 11.70 12.33 -5.18
N VAL A 3 12.08 11.78 -4.04
CA VAL A 3 13.28 12.17 -3.30
C VAL A 3 14.47 11.68 -4.11
N ALA A 4 15.46 12.53 -4.38
CA ALA A 4 16.57 12.14 -5.23
C ALA A 4 17.44 11.05 -4.57
N PRO A 5 18.11 10.15 -5.32
CA PRO A 5 18.92 9.07 -4.73
C PRO A 5 20.11 9.55 -3.88
N ASN A 6 20.47 10.82 -4.01
CA ASN A 6 21.51 11.50 -3.23
C ASN A 6 20.94 12.40 -2.12
N ASP A 7 19.62 12.40 -1.94
CA ASP A 7 18.96 13.13 -0.88
C ASP A 7 19.02 12.32 0.42
N VAL A 8 18.83 13.02 1.53
CA VAL A 8 18.97 12.44 2.86
C VAL A 8 17.72 12.71 3.70
N LEU A 9 17.38 11.76 4.55
CA LEU A 9 16.28 11.94 5.48
C LEU A 9 16.76 12.71 6.71
N ASN A 10 16.28 13.95 6.85
CA ASN A 10 16.56 14.80 7.99
C ASN A 10 16.03 14.19 9.30
N VAL A 11 16.92 13.89 10.22
CA VAL A 11 16.62 13.39 11.57
C VAL A 11 16.63 14.58 12.53
N ARG A 12 15.53 14.76 13.29
CA ARG A 12 15.30 15.95 14.11
C ARG A 12 15.27 15.63 15.60
N MET A 13 15.56 16.64 16.41
CA MET A 13 15.51 16.57 17.87
C MET A 13 14.10 16.23 18.40
N GLY A 14 13.05 16.64 17.69
CA GLY A 14 11.67 16.45 18.10
C GLY A 14 10.73 16.24 16.91
N PRO A 15 9.48 15.81 17.16
CA PRO A 15 8.50 15.52 16.13
C PRO A 15 7.98 16.82 15.50
N GLY A 16 8.51 17.18 14.34
CA GLY A 16 8.07 18.36 13.60
C GLY A 16 9.19 19.09 12.88
N THR A 17 8.82 19.84 11.84
CA THR A 17 9.75 20.69 11.09
C THR A 17 10.31 21.87 11.89
N ASN A 18 9.70 22.20 13.03
CA ASN A 18 10.13 23.27 13.94
C ASN A 18 11.33 22.88 14.82
N TYR A 19 11.68 21.59 14.89
CA TYR A 19 12.84 21.12 15.64
C TYR A 19 14.10 21.14 14.77
N PRO A 20 15.28 21.43 15.33
CA PRO A 20 16.52 21.40 14.57
C PRO A 20 16.82 19.98 14.05
N VAL A 21 17.48 19.93 12.89
CA VAL A 21 18.10 18.70 12.35
C VAL A 21 19.34 18.40 13.18
N ILE A 22 19.47 17.16 13.65
CA ILE A 22 20.57 16.70 14.51
C ILE A 22 21.39 15.59 13.85
N GLU A 23 20.84 14.92 12.84
CA GLU A 23 21.45 13.81 12.12
C GLU A 23 20.78 13.65 10.75
N THR A 24 21.32 12.78 9.89
CA THR A 24 20.68 12.34 8.65
C THR A 24 20.77 10.83 8.46
N PHE A 25 19.70 10.24 7.94
CA PHE A 25 19.78 8.91 7.33
C PHE A 25 20.05 9.02 5.83
N ALA A 26 20.88 8.13 5.31
CA ALA A 26 21.10 7.97 3.89
C ALA A 26 19.81 7.54 3.17
N HIS A 27 19.78 7.75 1.86
CA HIS A 27 18.79 7.13 1.01
C HIS A 27 18.80 5.60 1.22
N ASP A 28 17.62 5.01 1.40
CA ASP A 28 17.39 3.59 1.67
C ASP A 28 18.20 3.01 2.85
N GLU A 29 18.43 3.80 3.92
CA GLU A 29 19.07 3.28 5.13
C GLU A 29 18.15 2.25 5.83
N ARG A 30 18.61 1.00 5.91
CA ARG A 30 17.85 -0.16 6.44
C ARG A 30 18.22 -0.52 7.87
N ASN A 31 17.49 -1.49 8.43
CA ASN A 31 17.70 -1.97 9.81
C ASN A 31 17.50 -0.87 10.86
N LEU A 32 16.65 0.11 10.55
CA LEU A 32 16.24 1.16 11.47
C LEU A 32 15.15 0.61 12.40
N GLN A 33 15.33 0.81 13.69
CA GLN A 33 14.34 0.44 14.70
C GLN A 33 13.36 1.59 14.90
N GLN A 34 12.09 1.35 14.60
CA GLN A 34 11.00 2.23 15.01
C GLN A 34 10.75 2.06 16.51
N ILE A 35 11.01 3.12 17.28
CA ILE A 35 10.81 3.11 18.73
C ILE A 35 9.37 3.50 19.08
N THR A 36 8.86 4.55 18.44
CA THR A 36 7.48 5.06 18.62
C THR A 36 7.17 6.07 17.54
N CYS A 37 5.89 6.33 17.29
CA CYS A 37 5.45 7.44 16.44
C CYS A 37 4.43 8.33 17.16
N VAL A 38 4.37 9.59 16.75
CA VAL A 38 3.43 10.60 17.25
C VAL A 38 2.77 11.37 16.10
N PRO A 39 1.53 11.83 16.25
CA PRO A 39 0.65 11.59 17.40
C PRO A 39 0.25 10.11 17.50
N PHE A 40 0.10 9.64 18.74
CA PHE A 40 -0.37 8.28 19.00
C PHE A 40 -1.89 8.24 18.87
N TYR A 41 -2.39 7.29 18.08
CA TYR A 41 -3.81 6.97 17.97
C TYR A 41 -3.99 5.47 18.21
N THR A 42 -5.01 5.10 18.97
CA THR A 42 -5.43 3.69 19.07
C THR A 42 -6.21 3.30 17.82
N MET A 43 -6.21 2.02 17.45
CA MET A 43 -7.00 1.54 16.31
C MET A 43 -8.48 1.88 16.46
N ALA A 44 -9.05 1.64 17.64
CA ALA A 44 -10.45 1.97 17.94
C ALA A 44 -10.79 3.47 17.78
N HIS A 45 -9.81 4.36 18.00
CA HIS A 45 -10.00 5.79 17.80
C HIS A 45 -9.85 6.18 16.33
N PHE A 46 -8.88 5.59 15.63
CA PHE A 46 -8.64 5.84 14.20
C PHE A 46 -9.81 5.35 13.33
N SER A 47 -10.30 4.13 13.59
CA SER A 47 -11.41 3.52 12.83
C SER A 47 -12.76 4.22 13.01
N ALA A 48 -12.88 5.06 14.04
CA ALA A 48 -14.09 5.84 14.31
C ALA A 48 -14.06 7.24 13.68
N MET A 49 -12.93 7.66 13.10
CA MET A 49 -12.79 8.97 12.46
C MET A 49 -13.44 8.98 11.08
N THR A 50 -14.06 10.10 10.76
CA THR A 50 -14.52 10.42 9.41
C THR A 50 -13.34 10.72 8.49
N GLU A 51 -13.53 10.64 7.18
CA GLU A 51 -12.48 10.99 6.20
C GLU A 51 -11.96 12.42 6.38
N ALA A 52 -12.84 13.38 6.73
CA ALA A 52 -12.45 14.75 7.03
C ALA A 52 -11.59 14.88 8.30
N GLU A 53 -11.84 14.04 9.31
CA GLU A 53 -11.02 13.99 10.52
C GLU A 53 -9.67 13.32 10.26
N LEU A 54 -9.64 12.28 9.43
CA LEU A 54 -8.42 11.63 8.95
C LEU A 54 -7.53 12.60 8.15
N ASP A 55 -8.11 13.36 7.22
CA ASP A 55 -7.40 14.38 6.42
C ASP A 55 -6.89 15.55 7.28
N ALA A 56 -7.54 15.83 8.41
CA ALA A 56 -7.14 16.87 9.36
C ALA A 56 -6.05 16.41 10.35
N LEU A 57 -5.64 15.14 10.31
CA LEU A 57 -4.61 14.64 11.22
C LEU A 57 -3.27 15.35 10.97
N PRO A 58 -2.56 15.75 12.03
CA PRO A 58 -1.24 16.35 11.87
C PRO A 58 -0.26 15.30 11.31
N PRO A 59 0.79 15.75 10.60
CA PRO A 59 1.80 14.84 10.06
C PRO A 59 2.40 13.93 11.13
N ARG A 60 2.50 12.63 10.82
CA ARG A 60 3.08 11.64 11.73
C ARG A 60 4.61 11.68 11.70
N TRP A 61 5.21 11.58 12.87
CA TRP A 61 6.65 11.55 13.09
C TRP A 61 7.03 10.32 13.89
N CYS A 62 8.07 9.61 13.48
CA CYS A 62 8.56 8.42 14.14
C CYS A 62 9.96 8.65 14.69
N LEU A 63 10.18 8.18 15.92
CA LEU A 63 11.50 8.10 16.53
C LEU A 63 12.17 6.84 16.00
N MET A 64 13.18 7.03 15.15
CA MET A 64 13.97 5.96 14.55
C MET A 64 15.36 5.92 15.17
N ARG A 65 15.96 4.72 15.19
CA ARG A 65 17.31 4.51 15.72
C ARG A 65 18.02 3.40 14.97
N THR A 66 19.34 3.52 14.76
CA THR A 66 20.16 2.43 14.23
C THR A 66 20.35 1.32 15.27
N ALA A 67 20.55 0.08 14.81
CA ALA A 67 20.77 -1.08 15.70
C ALA A 67 22.00 -0.91 16.61
N ASP A 68 23.04 -0.24 16.13
CA ASP A 68 24.27 0.07 16.87
C ASP A 68 24.15 1.27 17.84
N LEU A 69 22.95 1.88 17.91
CA LEU A 69 22.62 3.03 18.75
C LEU A 69 23.41 4.32 18.45
N THR A 70 24.12 4.39 17.32
CA THR A 70 24.94 5.56 16.98
C THR A 70 24.11 6.74 16.48
N LYS A 71 22.97 6.49 15.84
CA LYS A 71 22.03 7.51 15.35
C LYS A 71 20.65 7.31 15.95
N ALA A 72 20.02 8.40 16.37
CA ALA A 72 18.62 8.40 16.82
C ALA A 72 17.97 9.76 16.59
N GLY A 73 16.68 9.76 16.23
CA GLY A 73 15.86 10.96 16.28
C GLY A 73 14.57 10.85 15.47
N TRP A 74 13.87 11.98 15.38
CA TRP A 74 12.54 12.04 14.78
C TRP A 74 12.60 12.31 13.29
N VAL A 75 11.92 11.48 12.52
CA VAL A 75 11.76 11.65 11.06
C VAL A 75 10.27 11.63 10.71
N ALA A 76 9.91 12.25 9.59
CA ALA A 76 8.53 12.21 9.13
C ALA A 76 8.21 10.80 8.59
N GLN A 77 7.13 10.20 9.09
CA GLN A 77 6.78 8.80 8.78
C GLN A 77 6.52 8.57 7.29
N ARG A 78 6.06 9.59 6.56
CA ARG A 78 5.85 9.53 5.10
C ARG A 78 7.10 9.14 4.28
N TYR A 79 8.28 9.17 4.89
CA TYR A 79 9.56 8.79 4.28
C TYR A 79 10.11 7.47 4.84
N LEU A 80 9.32 6.76 5.65
CA LEU A 80 9.67 5.47 6.23
C LEU A 80 8.87 4.36 5.57
N ILE A 81 9.53 3.22 5.38
CA ILE A 81 8.94 1.97 4.93
C ILE A 81 9.42 0.90 5.91
N ALA A 82 8.52 0.02 6.33
CA ALA A 82 8.87 -1.07 7.23
C ALA A 82 9.65 -2.15 6.46
N ASP A 83 10.74 -2.63 7.04
CA ASP A 83 11.38 -3.88 6.61
C ASP A 83 10.54 -5.03 7.21
N PHE A 84 9.87 -5.84 6.37
CA PHE A 84 9.14 -7.04 6.80
C PHE A 84 10.03 -8.29 6.66
N ASP A 85 10.01 -9.18 7.66
CA ASP A 85 10.69 -10.47 7.59
C ASP A 85 9.91 -11.44 6.69
N GLU A 86 10.52 -11.84 5.58
CA GLU A 86 9.97 -12.75 4.56
C GLU A 86 9.71 -14.17 5.10
N GLU A 87 10.36 -14.58 6.19
CA GLU A 87 10.33 -15.96 6.72
C GLU A 87 8.94 -16.39 7.25
N ILE A 88 8.01 -15.44 7.45
CA ILE A 88 6.64 -15.71 7.91
C ILE A 88 5.62 -15.69 6.75
N LEU A 89 5.98 -15.12 5.59
CA LEU A 89 5.07 -14.99 4.44
C LEU A 89 5.08 -16.23 3.53
N PHE A 90 6.15 -17.02 3.53
CA PHE A 90 6.32 -18.19 2.68
C PHE A 90 6.41 -19.47 3.51
N GLY A 91 5.27 -19.96 4.00
CA GLY A 91 5.20 -21.32 4.55
C GLY A 91 5.48 -22.36 3.45
N ASP A 92 6.39 -23.29 3.71
CA ASP A 92 6.90 -24.42 2.90
C ASP A 92 5.97 -24.94 1.76
N GLY A 93 5.79 -24.15 0.70
CA GLY A 93 5.08 -24.50 -0.52
C GLY A 93 5.95 -24.12 -1.72
N GLU A 94 6.06 -25.03 -2.69
CA GLU A 94 6.83 -24.87 -3.93
C GLU A 94 6.69 -23.47 -4.55
N PRO A 95 7.79 -22.86 -5.07
CA PRO A 95 7.77 -21.50 -5.60
C PRO A 95 6.85 -21.43 -6.83
N GLN A 96 5.71 -20.77 -6.66
CA GLN A 96 4.83 -20.37 -7.74
C GLN A 96 5.59 -19.37 -8.62
N GLU A 97 5.57 -19.54 -9.94
CA GLU A 97 6.22 -18.63 -10.89
C GLU A 97 5.80 -17.18 -10.59
N VAL A 98 6.75 -16.36 -10.13
CA VAL A 98 6.55 -14.92 -9.91
C VAL A 98 5.98 -14.31 -11.19
N MET A 99 4.75 -13.79 -11.12
CA MET A 99 4.13 -13.12 -12.26
C MET A 99 4.97 -11.90 -12.62
N ASP A 100 5.54 -11.90 -13.83
CA ASP A 100 6.21 -10.72 -14.38
C ASP A 100 5.17 -9.61 -14.57
N VAL A 101 5.22 -8.61 -13.69
CA VAL A 101 4.22 -7.52 -13.59
C VAL A 101 4.09 -6.76 -14.91
N GLU A 102 5.15 -6.71 -15.71
CA GLU A 102 5.15 -6.09 -17.04
C GLU A 102 4.38 -6.91 -18.09
N LYS A 103 4.13 -8.20 -17.81
CA LYS A 103 3.34 -9.09 -18.67
C LYS A 103 1.87 -9.16 -18.29
N ILE A 104 1.43 -8.45 -17.25
CA ILE A 104 0.01 -8.38 -16.89
C ILE A 104 -0.75 -7.73 -18.05
N LEU A 105 -1.60 -8.53 -18.70
CA LEU A 105 -2.40 -8.07 -19.82
C LEU A 105 -3.36 -6.96 -19.36
N PRO A 106 -3.62 -5.94 -20.18
CA PRO A 106 -4.42 -4.78 -19.77
C PRO A 106 -5.90 -5.09 -19.48
N ALA A 107 -6.38 -6.30 -19.79
CA ALA A 107 -7.77 -6.74 -19.62
C ALA A 107 -8.81 -5.70 -20.07
N PRO A 108 -8.99 -5.51 -21.40
CA PRO A 108 -9.93 -4.56 -21.94
C PRO A 108 -11.36 -4.83 -21.46
N THR A 109 -12.04 -3.80 -20.93
CA THR A 109 -13.45 -3.92 -20.54
C THR A 109 -14.41 -3.38 -21.59
N THR A 110 -13.89 -2.80 -22.67
CA THR A 110 -14.67 -2.23 -23.77
C THR A 110 -14.05 -2.54 -25.13
N GLY A 111 -14.83 -2.38 -26.21
CA GLY A 111 -14.36 -2.61 -27.57
C GLY A 111 -14.52 -4.05 -28.07
N ALA A 112 -14.02 -4.33 -29.27
CA ALA A 112 -14.17 -5.64 -29.92
C ALA A 112 -13.32 -6.75 -29.26
N GLN A 113 -12.34 -6.36 -28.45
CA GLN A 113 -11.42 -7.21 -27.70
C GLN A 113 -11.78 -7.25 -26.21
N ALA A 114 -12.97 -6.78 -25.82
CA ALA A 114 -13.43 -6.85 -24.45
C ALA A 114 -13.44 -8.29 -23.95
N TRP A 115 -12.90 -8.50 -22.75
CA TRP A 115 -12.86 -9.81 -22.11
C TRP A 115 -14.24 -10.19 -21.55
N SER A 116 -14.45 -11.49 -21.32
CA SER A 116 -15.67 -11.97 -20.68
C SER A 116 -15.70 -11.60 -19.19
N ASP A 117 -16.89 -11.52 -18.60
CA ASP A 117 -17.04 -11.20 -17.18
C ASP A 117 -16.26 -12.18 -16.28
N THR A 118 -16.23 -13.47 -16.63
CA THR A 118 -15.47 -14.50 -15.90
C THR A 118 -13.97 -14.26 -15.99
N ASP A 119 -13.45 -13.96 -17.19
CA ASP A 119 -12.02 -13.67 -17.37
C ASP A 119 -11.62 -12.38 -16.65
N LEU A 120 -12.50 -11.39 -16.61
CA LEU A 120 -12.28 -10.14 -15.88
C LEU A 120 -12.23 -10.35 -14.36
N VAL A 121 -13.11 -11.20 -13.80
CA VAL A 121 -13.08 -11.53 -12.36
C VAL A 121 -11.82 -12.30 -11.98
N GLU A 122 -11.45 -13.29 -12.78
CA GLU A 122 -10.20 -14.06 -12.57
C GLU A 122 -8.97 -13.17 -12.70
N HIS A 123 -8.95 -12.28 -13.69
CA HIS A 123 -7.90 -11.29 -13.86
C HIS A 123 -7.84 -10.30 -12.70
N ALA A 124 -8.99 -9.85 -12.18
CA ALA A 124 -9.05 -8.96 -11.03
C ALA A 124 -8.42 -9.62 -9.79
N ARG A 125 -8.74 -10.90 -9.53
CA ARG A 125 -8.11 -11.68 -8.45
C ARG A 125 -6.60 -11.73 -8.64
N GLY A 126 -6.14 -12.08 -9.84
CA GLY A 126 -4.72 -12.14 -10.17
C GLY A 126 -4.01 -10.79 -10.08
N LEU A 127 -4.68 -9.70 -10.44
CA LEU A 127 -4.13 -8.34 -10.35
C LEU A 127 -3.92 -7.92 -8.89
N VAL A 128 -4.86 -8.24 -8.00
CA VAL A 128 -4.72 -7.97 -6.56
C VAL A 128 -3.63 -8.86 -5.96
N ALA A 129 -3.55 -10.14 -6.33
CA ALA A 129 -2.49 -11.03 -5.86
C ALA A 129 -1.10 -10.51 -6.27
N ALA A 130 -0.94 -10.15 -7.55
CA ALA A 130 0.30 -9.57 -8.05
C ALA A 130 0.65 -8.23 -7.39
N LEU A 131 -0.34 -7.45 -6.92
CA LEU A 131 -0.10 -6.22 -6.17
C LEU A 131 0.53 -6.51 -4.80
N TYR A 132 0.04 -7.51 -4.07
CA TYR A 132 0.64 -7.95 -2.81
C TYR A 132 2.04 -8.54 -3.01
N GLU A 133 2.26 -9.31 -4.07
CA GLU A 133 3.59 -9.86 -4.39
C GLU A 133 4.60 -8.80 -4.82
N TYR A 134 4.15 -7.78 -5.54
CA TYR A 134 5.02 -6.71 -6.05
C TYR A 134 5.55 -5.80 -4.94
N ASP A 135 4.78 -5.60 -3.87
CA ASP A 135 5.22 -4.81 -2.72
C ASP A 135 6.20 -5.63 -1.86
N ASN A 136 7.44 -5.71 -2.33
CA ASN A 136 8.52 -6.43 -1.67
C ASN A 136 9.58 -5.44 -1.15
N PRO A 137 9.56 -5.11 0.15
CA PRO A 137 10.55 -4.23 0.76
C PRO A 137 11.98 -4.77 0.73
N ALA A 138 12.18 -6.10 0.79
CA ALA A 138 13.51 -6.70 0.70
C ALA A 138 14.18 -6.42 -0.65
N LEU A 139 13.37 -6.34 -1.71
CA LEU A 139 13.80 -5.94 -3.05
C LEU A 139 13.72 -4.43 -3.30
N GLY A 140 13.25 -3.65 -2.33
CA GLY A 140 13.02 -2.20 -2.47
C GLY A 140 11.91 -1.87 -3.45
N GLN A 141 11.03 -2.82 -3.74
CA GLN A 141 9.90 -2.65 -4.65
C GLN A 141 8.71 -2.14 -3.87
N SER A 142 8.11 -1.04 -4.35
CA SER A 142 6.87 -0.55 -3.80
C SER A 142 5.91 -0.11 -4.89
N HIS A 143 4.64 -0.48 -4.73
CA HIS A 143 3.56 -0.02 -5.60
C HIS A 143 3.31 1.50 -5.49
N LEU A 144 3.87 2.14 -4.47
CA LEU A 144 3.84 3.60 -4.27
C LEU A 144 4.98 4.34 -4.99
N ASP A 145 5.99 3.62 -5.51
CA ASP A 145 7.08 4.23 -6.27
C ASP A 145 6.50 4.90 -7.54
N PRO A 146 6.83 6.17 -7.82
CA PRO A 146 6.52 6.80 -9.10
C PRO A 146 6.91 5.99 -10.35
N ALA A 147 7.96 5.16 -10.25
CA ALA A 147 8.45 4.26 -11.29
C ALA A 147 7.72 2.90 -11.34
N ALA A 148 6.82 2.62 -10.39
CA ALA A 148 6.07 1.37 -10.36
C ALA A 148 5.25 1.16 -11.65
N PRO A 149 5.17 -0.10 -12.16
CA PRO A 149 4.44 -0.45 -13.36
C PRO A 149 3.02 0.11 -13.40
N ASP A 150 2.62 0.62 -14.56
CA ASP A 150 1.30 1.25 -14.78
C ASP A 150 0.19 0.25 -15.10
N VAL A 151 0.09 -0.77 -14.24
CA VAL A 151 -0.79 -1.93 -14.43
C VAL A 151 -1.84 -2.08 -13.33
N PHE A 152 -1.54 -1.67 -12.09
CA PHE A 152 -2.43 -1.90 -10.94
C PHE A 152 -3.56 -0.87 -10.83
N PHE A 153 -3.20 0.41 -10.85
CA PHE A 153 -4.06 1.50 -10.43
C PHE A 153 -4.62 2.32 -11.59
N SER A 154 -5.85 2.82 -11.42
CA SER A 154 -6.47 3.72 -12.38
C SER A 154 -5.74 5.08 -12.44
N THR A 155 -5.94 5.85 -13.51
CA THR A 155 -5.36 7.19 -13.62
C THR A 155 -5.73 8.08 -12.42
N GLU A 156 -6.99 8.03 -11.98
CA GLU A 156 -7.49 8.78 -10.81
C GLU A 156 -6.79 8.36 -9.51
N PHE A 157 -6.65 7.06 -9.28
CA PHE A 157 -5.94 6.50 -8.12
C PHE A 157 -4.50 7.00 -8.07
N ARG A 158 -3.81 6.98 -9.22
CA ARG A 158 -2.42 7.46 -9.30
C ARG A 158 -2.29 8.97 -9.10
N GLU A 159 -3.29 9.75 -9.51
CA GLU A 159 -3.35 11.18 -9.21
C GLU A 159 -3.58 11.45 -7.72
N ALA A 160 -4.44 10.65 -7.07
CA ALA A 160 -4.64 10.68 -5.63
C ALA A 160 -3.33 10.36 -4.89
N LEU A 161 -2.62 9.27 -5.27
CA LEU A 161 -1.32 8.90 -4.71
C LEU A 161 -0.30 10.03 -4.75
N ARG A 162 -0.26 10.79 -5.84
CA ARG A 162 0.69 11.91 -6.01
C ARG A 162 0.34 13.12 -5.15
N SER A 163 -0.94 13.34 -4.87
CA SER A 163 -1.44 14.55 -4.21
C SER A 163 -1.68 14.36 -2.71
N ARG A 164 -2.08 13.17 -2.28
CA ARG A 164 -2.43 12.81 -0.90
C ARG A 164 -1.84 11.44 -0.55
N PRO A 165 -0.59 11.36 -0.04
CA PRO A 165 -0.04 10.09 0.41
C PRO A 165 -0.95 9.44 1.47
N PRO A 166 -1.18 8.13 1.42
CA PRO A 166 -2.05 7.45 2.38
C PRO A 166 -1.44 7.50 3.80
N GLY A 167 -2.30 7.65 4.82
CA GLY A 167 -1.89 7.76 6.23
C GLY A 167 -1.60 6.41 6.92
N ALA A 168 -1.87 5.32 6.21
CA ALA A 168 -1.62 3.93 6.57
C ALA A 168 -1.26 3.16 5.30
N ASP A 169 -0.73 1.95 5.45
CA ASP A 169 -0.47 1.07 4.31
C ASP A 169 -1.77 0.75 3.56
N LEU A 170 -1.73 0.81 2.22
CA LEU A 170 -2.92 0.61 1.38
C LEU A 170 -3.37 -0.85 1.31
N LEU A 171 -2.45 -1.80 1.46
CA LEU A 171 -2.74 -3.22 1.32
C LEU A 171 -3.15 -3.84 2.66
N ILE A 172 -2.54 -3.40 3.76
CA ILE A 172 -2.79 -3.92 5.10
C ILE A 172 -3.82 -3.10 5.86
N GLY A 173 -4.00 -1.83 5.55
CA GLY A 173 -4.96 -0.99 6.28
C GLY A 173 -4.41 -0.43 7.59
N ALA A 174 -3.12 -0.64 7.87
CA ALA A 174 -2.49 -0.35 9.16
C ALA A 174 -1.12 0.32 8.99
N GLN A 175 -0.58 0.81 10.12
CA GLN A 175 0.72 1.48 10.15
C GLN A 175 1.89 0.52 10.41
N ASP A 176 1.64 -0.53 11.18
CA ASP A 176 2.58 -1.60 11.48
C ASP A 176 1.85 -2.93 11.19
N PHE A 177 2.58 -3.95 10.77
CA PHE A 177 2.01 -5.25 10.44
C PHE A 177 2.75 -6.39 11.14
N GLN A 178 1.99 -7.22 11.83
CA GLN A 178 2.45 -8.51 12.34
C GLN A 178 1.30 -9.51 12.22
N GLY A 179 1.35 -10.36 11.21
CA GLY A 179 0.37 -11.42 11.02
C GLY A 179 0.39 -11.95 9.60
N ARG A 180 -0.79 -12.16 9.00
CA ARG A 180 -0.93 -12.81 7.69
C ARG A 180 -1.99 -12.15 6.84
N VAL A 181 -1.81 -12.26 5.53
CA VAL A 181 -2.76 -11.83 4.51
C VAL A 181 -3.27 -13.09 3.82
N SER A 182 -4.59 -13.20 3.61
CA SER A 182 -5.17 -14.30 2.86
C SER A 182 -4.94 -14.16 1.36
N GLU A 183 -5.18 -15.23 0.62
CA GLU A 183 -5.34 -15.10 -0.82
C GLU A 183 -6.52 -14.16 -1.16
N PRO A 184 -6.42 -13.34 -2.23
CA PRO A 184 -7.54 -12.54 -2.69
C PRO A 184 -8.66 -13.42 -3.23
N VAL A 185 -9.90 -13.13 -2.82
CA VAL A 185 -11.08 -13.86 -3.25
C VAL A 185 -12.11 -12.89 -3.84
N PRO A 186 -12.77 -13.22 -4.96
CA PRO A 186 -13.90 -12.43 -5.44
C PRO A 186 -15.03 -12.40 -4.40
N ASP A 187 -15.81 -11.33 -4.40
CA ASP A 187 -17.03 -11.28 -3.59
C ASP A 187 -17.91 -12.51 -3.87
N PRO A 188 -18.31 -13.27 -2.83
CA PRO A 188 -18.95 -14.58 -3.01
C PRO A 188 -20.38 -14.48 -3.54
N ASP A 189 -21.05 -13.36 -3.29
CA ASP A 189 -22.46 -13.16 -3.67
C ASP A 189 -22.57 -12.42 -5.00
N GLN A 190 -21.72 -11.42 -5.22
CA GLN A 190 -21.73 -10.55 -6.38
C GLN A 190 -20.30 -10.12 -6.77
N PRO A 191 -19.52 -11.04 -7.38
CA PRO A 191 -18.13 -10.76 -7.76
C PRO A 191 -18.02 -9.61 -8.76
N MET A 192 -19.03 -9.44 -9.62
CA MET A 192 -19.17 -8.31 -10.51
C MET A 192 -20.58 -7.71 -10.45
N PHE A 193 -20.67 -6.38 -10.33
CA PHE A 193 -21.91 -5.61 -10.43
C PHE A 193 -21.72 -4.41 -11.35
N ARG A 194 -22.44 -4.38 -12.48
CA ARG A 194 -22.41 -3.27 -13.44
C ARG A 194 -20.98 -2.90 -13.90
N GLY A 195 -20.15 -3.91 -14.17
CA GLY A 195 -18.76 -3.73 -14.60
C GLY A 195 -17.78 -3.32 -13.49
N MET A 196 -18.25 -3.18 -12.24
CA MET A 196 -17.39 -3.10 -11.06
C MET A 196 -17.14 -4.51 -10.54
N ILE A 197 -15.88 -4.84 -10.28
CA ILE A 197 -15.47 -6.11 -9.67
C ILE A 197 -15.02 -5.83 -8.23
N THR A 198 -15.40 -6.73 -7.32
CA THR A 198 -15.03 -6.64 -5.91
C THR A 198 -14.18 -7.84 -5.52
N ILE A 199 -12.98 -7.57 -5.03
CA ILE A 199 -12.05 -8.58 -4.50
C ILE A 199 -11.83 -8.29 -3.02
N ASN A 200 -12.00 -9.30 -2.18
CA ASN A 200 -11.82 -9.25 -0.74
C ASN A 200 -10.50 -9.94 -0.36
N VAL A 201 -9.80 -9.37 0.60
CA VAL A 201 -8.59 -9.95 1.19
C VAL A 201 -8.72 -9.87 2.71
N GLU A 202 -8.62 -11.00 3.40
CA GLU A 202 -8.60 -11.01 4.86
C GLU A 202 -7.18 -10.68 5.35
N VAL A 203 -7.10 -9.73 6.27
CA VAL A 203 -5.85 -9.30 6.89
C VAL A 203 -5.95 -9.60 8.37
N GLU A 204 -5.05 -10.43 8.87
CA GLU A 204 -4.84 -10.65 10.30
C GLU A 204 -3.62 -9.85 10.74
N ASN A 205 -3.83 -8.85 11.61
CA ASN A 205 -2.78 -8.00 12.14
C ASN A 205 -2.86 -7.94 13.67
N PHE A 206 -1.78 -8.32 14.36
CA PHE A 206 -1.73 -8.46 15.81
C PHE A 206 -2.88 -9.31 16.39
N GLY A 207 -3.29 -10.35 15.66
CA GLY A 207 -4.40 -11.24 16.03
C GLY A 207 -5.79 -10.64 15.86
N GLN A 208 -5.92 -9.45 15.28
CA GLN A 208 -7.19 -8.86 14.85
C GLN A 208 -7.38 -9.06 13.35
N THR A 209 -8.57 -9.49 12.94
CA THR A 209 -8.90 -9.70 11.53
C THR A 209 -9.80 -8.59 11.02
N HIS A 210 -9.47 -8.04 9.86
CA HIS A 210 -10.34 -7.17 9.07
C HIS A 210 -10.25 -7.55 7.59
N THR A 211 -11.10 -6.93 6.76
CA THR A 211 -11.13 -7.17 5.32
C THR A 211 -10.69 -5.93 4.56
N ALA A 212 -9.70 -6.10 3.68
CA ALA A 212 -9.38 -5.14 2.64
C ALA A 212 -10.25 -5.44 1.41
N VAL A 213 -10.98 -4.44 0.93
CA VAL A 213 -11.90 -4.57 -0.23
C VAL A 213 -11.35 -3.75 -1.39
N PHE A 214 -10.98 -4.43 -2.45
CA PHE A 214 -10.48 -3.84 -3.69
C PHE A 214 -11.63 -3.71 -4.69
N ARG A 215 -11.83 -2.50 -5.20
CA ARG A 215 -12.79 -2.23 -6.28
C ARG A 215 -12.04 -1.99 -7.57
N LEU A 216 -12.41 -2.76 -8.59
CA LEU A 216 -11.82 -2.66 -9.92
C LEU A 216 -12.90 -2.32 -10.96
N ARG A 217 -12.51 -1.55 -11.97
CA ARG A 217 -13.33 -1.26 -13.15
C ARG A 217 -12.43 -0.86 -14.33
N GLY A 218 -13.00 -0.83 -15.53
CA GLY A 218 -12.29 -0.28 -16.69
C GLY A 218 -11.97 1.20 -16.51
N ASP A 219 -10.70 1.58 -16.70
CA ASP A 219 -10.27 2.97 -16.68
C ASP A 219 -10.60 3.67 -18.01
N THR A 220 -11.75 4.33 -18.05
CA THR A 220 -12.26 5.00 -19.26
C THR A 220 -11.44 6.20 -19.71
N THR A 221 -10.44 6.65 -18.92
CA THR A 221 -9.49 7.67 -19.35
C THR A 221 -8.45 7.12 -20.33
N ARG A 222 -8.37 5.80 -20.47
CA ARG A 222 -7.39 5.08 -21.30
C ARG A 222 -8.08 4.35 -22.46
N PRO A 223 -7.37 4.12 -23.58
CA PRO A 223 -7.87 3.29 -24.68
C PRO A 223 -8.31 1.92 -24.19
N ASP A 224 -9.45 1.45 -24.72
CA ASP A 224 -10.07 0.14 -24.44
C ASP A 224 -10.51 -0.10 -22.98
N ALA A 225 -10.41 0.93 -22.13
CA ALA A 225 -10.77 0.91 -20.71
C ALA A 225 -10.18 -0.31 -19.98
N PRO A 226 -8.85 -0.37 -19.79
CA PRO A 226 -8.20 -1.51 -19.17
C PRO A 226 -8.65 -1.63 -17.70
N LEU A 227 -8.83 -2.85 -17.21
CA LEU A 227 -9.27 -3.08 -15.83
C LEU A 227 -8.20 -2.57 -14.85
N ARG A 228 -8.60 -1.72 -13.90
CA ARG A 228 -7.71 -1.13 -12.90
C ARG A 228 -8.38 -1.05 -11.53
N ILE A 229 -7.57 -1.09 -10.47
CA ILE A 229 -8.00 -0.76 -9.11
C ILE A 229 -8.25 0.74 -9.04
N PHE A 230 -9.46 1.12 -8.66
CA PHE A 230 -9.87 2.53 -8.50
C PHE A 230 -10.30 2.84 -7.06
N ARG A 231 -10.32 1.83 -6.19
CA ARG A 231 -10.59 2.02 -4.77
C ARG A 231 -10.04 0.85 -3.96
N ILE A 232 -9.51 1.16 -2.79
CA ILE A 232 -9.26 0.19 -1.72
C ILE A 232 -10.00 0.67 -0.47
N GLU A 233 -10.71 -0.22 0.19
CA GLU A 233 -11.47 0.05 1.41
C GLU A 233 -10.95 -0.85 2.53
N HIS A 234 -10.83 -0.28 3.73
CA HIS A 234 -10.52 -0.98 4.98
C HIS A 234 -11.56 -0.59 6.03
N ASP A 235 -11.53 -1.22 7.20
CA ASP A 235 -12.44 -0.89 8.29
C ASP A 235 -12.27 0.57 8.75
N GLY A 236 -13.21 1.41 8.32
CA GLY A 236 -13.31 2.82 8.72
C GLY A 236 -12.67 3.82 7.75
N TRP A 237 -12.02 3.39 6.67
CA TRP A 237 -11.45 4.32 5.69
C TRP A 237 -11.34 3.72 4.28
N SER A 238 -11.12 4.59 3.29
CA SER A 238 -10.94 4.17 1.91
C SER A 238 -10.03 5.10 1.14
N TYR A 239 -9.43 4.60 0.07
CA TYR A 239 -8.50 5.33 -0.78
C TYR A 239 -8.87 5.15 -2.27
N PRO A 240 -8.98 6.25 -3.04
CA PRO A 240 -9.23 6.20 -4.48
C PRO A 240 -8.01 5.92 -5.33
#